data_AF-A0A8T4D0T7-F1
#
_entry.id   AF-A0A8T4D0T7-F1
#
_cell.length_a   1.000
_cell.length_b   1.000
_cell.length_c   1.000
_cell.angle_alpha   90.00
_cell.angle_beta   90.00
_cell.angle_gamma   90.00
#
_symmetry.space_group_name_H-M   'P 1'
#
loop_
_entity.id
_entity.type
_entity.pdbx_description
1 polymer ?
#
loop_
_entity_poly.entity_id
_entity_poly.type
_entity_poly.pdbx_seq_one_letter_code
_entity_poly.pdbx_strand_id
1 'polypeptide(L)'
;MTMESFSRALCDALDANPKLDKEGIAKLKITLCKEHGIKKIPTDIEVLLNSPSDIMHKFRKRLQTKPNRSLSGVAPLALMTSPAKCPHGKCTICPGGIDSPWGDMPQSYTGAEPATMRGVRANFDPYIQVFNRLEQYLVTGHIADKVDVIVMGGTFPARSKEYQDDFITNIFKAMNDFSDLFFPNEELDFEKFKDFFELPGDVGGEERTKRIHKKVLELKGNSTLDVEKKRNETAVIRCIGLTIETKPDWGFLDEGNFMLNQGCTRVELGIQSVYDSPLKLINRGHTVADNKKSIQILKDLGFKLNFHMMLGLPSINKEQDIEGIRSLFTDSSFRPDMIKIYPCMVMPGTGLEEQFKRGEFIPITTETAADIISTVMGDIPTYCRLMRVQRDIPTYRTTAGVSKTNLRQDVDKLMNEKGIVSRDIRARESGRKETTEKPDVKLIVTEYDASGGKEFFISFEDVANDVLYGFCRLRFPSMQLREEFTPSTAIIRELHVYGSAVGIGTDDSSSSQHKGYGKQLLAKAENIAKENSYDKMLVISGVGVRAYYRKFGYVLEGPYMSKLI
;
A
#
# COMPACT_ATOMS: atom_id res chain seq x y z
N MET A 1 5.95 29.30 26.37
CA MET A 1 7.10 28.37 26.44
C MET A 1 7.52 27.97 25.03
N THR A 2 8.81 27.81 24.78
CA THR A 2 9.32 27.09 23.60
C THR A 2 9.15 25.59 23.79
N MET A 3 9.12 24.80 22.72
CA MET A 3 9.05 23.33 22.84
C MET A 3 10.25 22.77 23.61
N GLU A 4 11.42 23.38 23.46
CA GLU A 4 12.62 23.03 24.24
C GLU A 4 12.41 23.22 25.75
N SER A 5 11.82 24.35 26.17
CA SER A 5 11.53 24.59 27.59
C SER A 5 10.50 23.61 28.17
N PHE A 6 9.51 23.19 27.35
CA PHE A 6 8.58 22.14 27.72
C PHE A 6 9.27 20.78 27.86
N SER A 7 10.12 20.41 26.90
CA SER A 7 10.88 19.17 26.92
C SER A 7 11.75 19.07 28.18
N ARG A 8 12.41 20.16 28.58
CA ARG A 8 13.19 20.22 29.83
C ARG A 8 12.29 20.01 31.05
N ALA A 9 11.20 20.78 31.18
CA ALA A 9 10.26 20.67 32.30
C ALA A 9 9.65 19.26 32.45
N LEU A 10 9.31 18.62 31.33
CA LEU A 10 8.84 17.24 31.32
C LEU A 10 9.92 16.29 31.83
N CYS A 11 11.16 16.44 31.38
CA CYS A 11 12.24 15.56 31.80
C CYS A 11 12.62 15.76 33.27
N ASP A 12 12.64 16.99 33.78
CA ASP A 12 12.82 17.28 35.20
C ASP A 12 11.73 16.59 36.05
N ALA A 13 10.48 16.65 35.59
CA ALA A 13 9.37 15.98 36.24
C ALA A 13 9.45 14.45 36.16
N LEU A 14 10.00 13.89 35.07
CA LEU A 14 10.26 12.45 34.94
C LEU A 14 11.43 11.98 35.82
N ASP A 15 12.42 12.83 36.05
CA ASP A 15 13.52 12.57 36.99
C ASP A 15 13.03 12.55 38.43
N ALA A 16 12.17 13.51 38.79
CA ALA A 16 11.50 13.54 40.09
C ALA A 16 10.55 12.33 40.30
N ASN A 17 10.08 11.71 39.22
CA ASN A 17 9.15 10.58 39.25
C ASN A 17 9.71 9.37 38.47
N PRO A 18 10.72 8.65 38.99
CA PRO A 18 11.40 7.59 38.25
C PRO A 18 10.54 6.36 37.96
N LYS A 19 9.47 6.14 38.74
CA LYS A 19 8.55 4.99 38.59
C LYS A 19 7.29 5.30 37.75
N LEU A 20 7.19 6.49 37.16
CA LEU A 20 6.03 6.87 36.37
C LEU A 20 5.88 5.96 35.15
N ASP A 21 4.73 5.30 35.02
CA ASP A 21 4.36 4.48 33.87
C ASP A 21 3.88 5.33 32.68
N LYS A 22 3.62 4.71 31.53
CA LYS A 22 3.24 5.46 30.31
C LYS A 22 1.96 6.29 30.47
N GLU A 23 0.99 5.79 31.23
CA GLU A 23 -0.25 6.51 31.48
C GLU A 23 0.00 7.75 32.35
N GLY A 24 0.85 7.61 33.37
CA GLY A 24 1.33 8.71 34.18
C GLY A 24 2.11 9.74 33.36
N ILE A 25 2.96 9.31 32.42
CA ILE A 25 3.70 10.20 31.51
C ILE A 25 2.72 11.00 30.63
N ALA A 26 1.68 10.35 30.09
CA ALA A 26 0.67 11.02 29.28
C ALA A 26 -0.12 12.06 30.10
N LYS A 27 -0.51 11.73 31.33
CA LYS A 27 -1.15 12.68 32.26
C LYS A 27 -0.25 13.86 32.59
N LEU A 28 1.03 13.61 32.85
CA LEU A 28 2.03 14.63 33.14
C LEU A 28 2.20 15.60 31.95
N LYS A 29 2.26 15.08 30.71
CA LYS A 29 2.27 15.90 29.50
C LYS A 29 1.05 16.82 29.39
N ILE A 30 -0.14 16.31 29.70
CA ILE A 30 -1.38 17.10 29.70
C ILE A 30 -1.30 18.23 30.74
N THR A 31 -0.85 17.91 31.96
CA THR A 31 -0.70 18.89 33.03
C THR A 31 0.27 20.00 32.64
N LEU A 32 1.47 19.65 32.18
CA LEU A 32 2.48 20.62 31.73
C LEU A 32 1.99 21.44 30.52
N CYS A 33 1.23 20.84 29.59
CA CYS A 33 0.65 21.58 28.48
C CYS A 33 -0.35 22.63 28.96
N LYS A 34 -1.17 22.31 29.97
CA LYS A 34 -2.12 23.26 30.57
C LYS A 34 -1.39 24.37 31.32
N GLU A 35 -0.39 24.03 32.12
CA GLU A 35 0.41 25.00 32.90
C GLU A 35 1.17 25.97 32.00
N HIS A 36 1.64 25.50 30.84
CA HIS A 36 2.46 26.28 29.92
C HIS A 36 1.73 26.81 28.68
N GLY A 37 0.41 26.61 28.60
CA GLY A 37 -0.45 27.13 27.53
C GLY A 37 -0.19 26.52 26.15
N ILE A 38 0.30 25.27 26.10
CA ILE A 38 0.56 24.55 24.84
C ILE A 38 -0.74 23.94 24.33
N LYS A 39 -1.17 24.37 23.14
CA LYS A 39 -2.46 23.95 22.54
C LYS A 39 -2.51 22.49 22.11
N LYS A 40 -1.36 21.90 21.74
CA LYS A 40 -1.24 20.53 21.25
C LYS A 40 -0.30 19.76 22.17
N ILE A 41 -0.77 18.63 22.69
CA ILE A 41 0.07 17.71 23.47
C ILE A 41 1.15 17.14 22.53
N PRO A 42 2.45 17.35 22.81
CA PRO A 42 3.50 16.88 21.93
C PRO A 42 3.65 15.36 22.01
N THR A 43 3.89 14.74 20.86
CA THR A 43 4.24 13.32 20.78
C THR A 43 5.57 13.07 21.50
N ASP A 44 5.81 11.83 21.87
CA ASP A 44 7.07 11.38 22.44
C ASP A 44 8.27 11.76 21.56
N ILE A 45 8.15 11.61 20.25
CA ILE A 45 9.20 12.00 19.31
C ILE A 45 9.30 13.52 19.18
N GLU A 46 8.20 14.28 19.21
CA GLU A 46 8.27 15.75 19.24
C GLU A 46 9.02 16.23 20.50
N VAL A 47 8.79 15.62 21.66
CA VAL A 47 9.55 15.91 22.88
C VAL A 47 11.03 15.60 22.67
N LEU A 48 11.36 14.40 22.21
CA LEU A 48 12.73 13.95 21.99
C LEU A 48 13.48 14.84 20.96
N LEU A 49 12.84 15.18 19.85
CA LEU A 49 13.43 16.06 18.83
C LEU A 49 13.78 17.45 19.39
N ASN A 50 13.03 17.92 20.39
CA ASN A 50 13.25 19.23 21.02
C ASN A 50 14.02 19.15 22.36
N SER A 51 14.44 17.96 22.79
CA SER A 51 15.24 17.78 24.01
C SER A 51 16.74 17.96 23.73
N PRO A 52 17.51 18.58 24.66
CA PRO A 52 18.97 18.52 24.71
C PRO A 52 19.52 17.07 24.73
N SER A 53 20.75 16.86 24.24
CA SER A 53 21.35 15.53 24.06
C SER A 53 21.52 14.72 25.36
N ASP A 54 21.88 15.38 26.46
CA ASP A 54 22.00 14.79 27.80
C ASP A 54 20.66 14.25 28.32
N ILE A 55 19.60 15.05 28.14
CA ILE A 55 18.23 14.70 28.52
C ILE A 55 17.69 13.58 27.61
N MET A 56 18.00 13.65 26.32
CA MET A 56 17.68 12.62 25.34
C MET A 56 18.21 11.25 25.75
N HIS A 57 19.51 11.11 25.99
CA HIS A 57 20.12 9.83 26.34
C HIS A 57 19.52 9.21 27.61
N LYS A 58 19.21 10.05 28.60
CA LYS A 58 18.66 9.61 29.89
C LYS A 58 17.22 9.11 29.77
N PHE A 59 16.37 9.80 29.01
CA PHE A 59 14.94 9.51 28.95
C PHE A 59 14.47 8.78 27.71
N ARG A 60 15.35 8.57 26.72
CA ARG A 60 15.03 7.89 25.46
C ARG A 60 14.25 6.59 25.69
N LYS A 61 14.70 5.68 26.56
CA LYS A 61 13.97 4.41 26.79
C LYS A 61 12.59 4.57 27.44
N ARG A 62 12.35 5.67 28.18
CA ARG A 62 11.09 5.97 28.88
C ARG A 62 10.11 6.74 28.00
N LEU A 63 10.62 7.69 27.24
CA LEU A 63 9.88 8.53 26.30
C LEU A 63 9.75 7.89 24.93
N GLN A 64 10.51 6.86 24.58
CA GLN A 64 10.29 6.09 23.36
C GLN A 64 9.03 5.25 23.58
N THR A 65 7.88 5.78 23.18
CA THR A 65 6.70 4.94 22.95
C THR A 65 7.12 3.77 22.08
N LYS A 66 6.55 2.58 22.31
CA LYS A 66 6.60 1.54 21.28
C LYS A 66 6.07 2.26 20.04
N PRO A 67 6.85 2.37 18.94
CA PRO A 67 6.47 3.20 17.82
C PRO A 67 5.05 2.82 17.43
N ASN A 68 4.19 3.82 17.23
CA ASN A 68 2.88 3.53 16.68
C ASN A 68 3.17 2.86 15.32
N ARG A 69 2.77 1.61 15.14
CA ARG A 69 2.81 1.01 13.80
C ARG A 69 1.50 1.36 13.12
N SER A 70 1.45 1.27 11.79
CA SER A 70 0.14 1.29 11.13
C SER A 70 -0.74 0.17 11.72
N LEU A 71 -2.07 0.31 11.61
CA LEU A 71 -3.02 -0.72 12.06
C LEU A 71 -2.68 -2.12 11.51
N SER A 72 -2.01 -2.20 10.36
CA SER A 72 -1.58 -3.45 9.72
C SER A 72 -0.14 -3.87 10.04
N GLY A 73 0.63 -3.08 10.79
CA GLY A 73 2.05 -3.32 11.04
C GLY A 73 2.96 -3.15 9.81
N VAL A 74 2.45 -2.52 8.74
CA VAL A 74 3.13 -2.31 7.45
C VAL A 74 2.94 -0.86 7.00
N ALA A 75 4.04 -0.14 6.73
CA ALA A 75 4.03 1.25 6.32
C ALA A 75 3.90 1.37 4.78
N PRO A 76 2.87 2.04 4.23
CA PRO A 76 2.77 2.27 2.79
C PRO A 76 3.76 3.35 2.34
N LEU A 77 4.62 3.07 1.37
CA LEU A 77 5.59 4.02 0.83
C LEU A 77 5.22 4.32 -0.63
N ALA A 78 4.35 5.30 -0.81
CA ALA A 78 3.80 5.65 -2.12
C ALA A 78 4.68 6.72 -2.80
N LEU A 79 5.20 6.38 -3.97
CA LEU A 79 6.19 7.13 -4.75
C LEU A 79 5.64 7.46 -6.13
N MET A 80 5.94 8.66 -6.61
CA MET A 80 5.58 9.10 -7.96
C MET A 80 6.74 8.92 -8.92
N THR A 81 6.47 8.37 -10.10
CA THR A 81 7.41 8.40 -11.21
C THR A 81 7.47 9.79 -11.84
N SER A 82 8.53 10.07 -12.60
CA SER A 82 8.59 11.31 -13.38
C SER A 82 7.40 11.41 -14.36
N PRO A 83 6.90 12.62 -14.67
CA PRO A 83 5.92 12.84 -15.73
C PRO A 83 6.39 12.23 -17.06
N ALA A 84 5.46 11.59 -17.76
CA ALA A 84 5.68 11.01 -19.09
C ALA A 84 4.37 10.92 -19.87
N LYS A 85 4.45 10.95 -21.20
CA LYS A 85 3.29 10.73 -22.08
C LYS A 85 2.94 9.24 -22.08
N CYS A 86 1.64 8.94 -22.06
CA CYS A 86 1.13 7.61 -22.36
C CYS A 86 1.39 7.29 -23.84
N PRO A 87 1.87 6.09 -24.20
CA PRO A 87 2.14 5.76 -25.61
C PRO A 87 0.91 5.77 -26.52
N HIS A 88 -0.28 5.45 -25.99
CA HIS A 88 -1.54 5.51 -26.73
C HIS A 88 -2.17 6.91 -26.82
N GLY A 89 -1.53 7.93 -26.25
CA GLY A 89 -2.09 9.27 -26.09
C GLY A 89 -2.81 9.50 -24.76
N LYS A 90 -3.43 10.67 -24.60
CA LYS A 90 -4.10 11.10 -23.36
C LYS A 90 -5.53 10.54 -23.32
N CYS A 91 -5.90 9.90 -22.21
CA CYS A 91 -7.29 9.52 -21.98
C CYS A 91 -8.16 10.77 -21.73
N THR A 92 -9.41 10.73 -22.18
CA THR A 92 -10.39 11.83 -22.06
C THR A 92 -10.61 12.28 -20.61
N ILE A 93 -10.39 11.38 -19.64
CA ILE A 93 -10.63 11.59 -18.20
C ILE A 93 -9.38 11.93 -17.38
N CYS A 94 -8.18 11.90 -17.98
CA CYS A 94 -6.92 12.05 -17.23
C CYS A 94 -6.57 13.54 -17.03
N PRO A 95 -6.55 14.07 -15.78
CA PRO A 95 -6.24 15.48 -15.54
C PRO A 95 -4.78 15.87 -15.79
N GLY A 96 -3.84 14.99 -15.40
CA GLY A 96 -2.40 15.26 -15.45
C GLY A 96 -1.76 15.01 -16.82
N GLY A 97 -0.45 14.76 -16.76
CA GLY A 97 0.41 14.58 -17.93
C GLY A 97 1.35 15.76 -18.15
N ILE A 98 2.22 15.60 -19.16
CA ILE A 98 3.05 16.70 -19.67
C ILE A 98 2.13 17.77 -20.26
N ASP A 99 2.46 19.04 -20.04
CA ASP A 99 1.68 20.20 -20.51
C ASP A 99 0.24 20.24 -19.97
N SER A 100 -0.02 19.66 -18.79
CA SER A 100 -1.34 19.76 -18.16
C SER A 100 -1.59 21.17 -17.59
N PRO A 101 -2.85 21.55 -17.30
CA PRO A 101 -3.15 22.83 -16.62
C PRO A 101 -2.46 22.99 -15.25
N TRP A 102 -1.90 21.90 -14.72
CA TRP A 102 -1.21 21.85 -13.44
C TRP A 102 0.32 21.78 -13.59
N GLY A 103 0.84 21.99 -14.80
CA GLY A 103 2.24 21.76 -15.16
C GLY A 103 2.52 20.28 -15.46
N ASP A 104 3.80 19.91 -15.52
CA ASP A 104 4.23 18.55 -15.78
C ASP A 104 3.97 17.66 -14.56
N MET A 105 2.88 16.91 -14.63
CA MET A 105 2.44 16.02 -13.56
C MET A 105 2.39 14.57 -14.05
N PRO A 106 2.61 13.58 -13.15
CA PRO A 106 2.35 12.19 -13.47
C PRO A 106 0.92 11.99 -13.98
N GLN A 107 0.73 11.01 -14.86
CA GLN A 107 -0.56 10.81 -15.51
C GLN A 107 -1.67 10.54 -14.48
N SER A 108 -2.82 11.17 -14.68
CA SER A 108 -3.99 11.13 -13.79
C SER A 108 -3.90 11.91 -12.47
N TYR A 109 -2.82 12.64 -12.22
CA TYR A 109 -2.64 13.45 -10.99
C TYR A 109 -2.64 14.96 -11.28
N THR A 110 -3.01 15.75 -10.26
CA THR A 110 -3.14 17.22 -10.35
C THR A 110 -1.98 17.97 -9.69
N GLY A 111 -1.07 17.27 -9.01
CA GLY A 111 0.00 17.90 -8.24
C GLY A 111 -0.40 18.28 -6.82
N ALA A 112 -1.69 18.26 -6.49
CA ALA A 112 -2.21 18.63 -5.17
C ALA A 112 -2.38 17.45 -4.22
N GLU A 113 -2.28 16.21 -4.72
CA GLU A 113 -2.38 15.03 -3.88
C GLU A 113 -1.11 14.93 -3.00
N PRO A 114 -1.18 14.47 -1.74
CA PRO A 114 -0.03 14.45 -0.84
C PRO A 114 1.19 13.72 -1.40
N ALA A 115 0.99 12.62 -2.13
CA ALA A 115 2.09 11.90 -2.76
C ALA A 115 2.66 12.65 -3.96
N THR A 116 1.83 13.29 -4.78
CA THR A 116 2.29 14.10 -5.91
C THR A 116 3.07 15.32 -5.45
N MET A 117 2.60 16.02 -4.41
CA MET A 117 3.33 17.15 -3.82
C MET A 117 4.72 16.74 -3.33
N ARG A 118 4.85 15.57 -2.71
CA ARG A 118 6.16 15.03 -2.30
C ARG A 118 7.02 14.67 -3.51
N GLY A 119 6.44 14.07 -4.55
CA GLY A 119 7.11 13.79 -5.81
C GLY A 119 7.68 15.06 -6.44
N VAL A 120 6.87 16.10 -6.60
CA VAL A 120 7.29 17.41 -7.14
C VAL A 120 8.43 18.00 -6.34
N ARG A 121 8.33 18.02 -5.00
CA ARG A 121 9.41 18.54 -4.13
C ARG A 121 10.72 17.79 -4.31
N ALA A 122 10.66 16.48 -4.55
CA ALA A 122 11.82 15.62 -4.77
C ALA A 122 12.26 15.58 -6.24
N ASN A 123 11.68 16.40 -7.12
CA ASN A 123 11.86 16.32 -8.57
C ASN A 123 11.67 14.89 -9.13
N PHE A 124 10.75 14.15 -8.53
CA PHE A 124 10.44 12.75 -8.82
C PHE A 124 11.62 11.78 -8.67
N ASP A 125 12.71 12.17 -8.01
CA ASP A 125 13.83 11.28 -7.72
C ASP A 125 13.41 10.23 -6.67
N PRO A 126 13.49 8.92 -6.98
CA PRO A 126 13.03 7.87 -6.07
C PRO A 126 13.83 7.82 -4.76
N TYR A 127 15.14 8.10 -4.80
CA TYR A 127 16.02 8.04 -3.64
C TYR A 127 15.66 9.14 -2.63
N ILE A 128 15.47 10.37 -3.12
CA ILE A 128 15.01 11.50 -2.29
C ILE A 128 13.59 11.25 -1.75
N GLN A 129 12.67 10.75 -2.58
CA GLN A 129 11.30 10.49 -2.14
C GLN A 129 11.24 9.48 -0.99
N VAL A 130 12.05 8.42 -1.03
CA VAL A 130 12.16 7.43 0.05
C VAL A 130 12.70 8.09 1.33
N PHE A 131 13.83 8.80 1.25
CA PHE A 131 14.43 9.49 2.41
C PHE A 131 13.45 10.43 3.10
N ASN A 132 12.79 11.30 2.32
CA ASN A 132 11.80 12.25 2.86
C ASN A 132 10.61 11.51 3.51
N ARG A 133 10.18 10.38 2.94
CA ARG A 133 9.04 9.62 3.49
C ARG A 133 9.40 8.90 4.78
N LEU A 134 10.60 8.35 4.87
CA LEU A 134 11.11 7.68 6.07
C LEU A 134 11.40 8.69 7.19
N GLU A 135 11.97 9.86 6.86
CA GLU A 135 12.08 10.99 7.79
C GLU A 135 10.71 11.37 8.36
N GLN A 136 9.72 11.56 7.50
CA GLN A 136 8.37 11.91 7.93
C GLN A 136 7.79 10.86 8.89
N TYR A 137 7.95 9.57 8.60
CA TYR A 137 7.52 8.51 9.50
C TYR A 137 8.18 8.61 10.87
N LEU A 138 9.50 8.78 10.92
CA LEU A 138 10.20 8.93 12.19
C LEU A 138 9.77 10.17 12.95
N VAL A 139 9.70 11.35 12.31
CA VAL A 139 9.24 12.60 12.95
C VAL A 139 7.81 12.47 13.52
N THR A 140 6.98 11.60 12.95
CA THR A 140 5.57 11.42 13.37
C THR A 140 5.34 10.32 14.39
N GLY A 141 6.36 9.63 14.91
CA GLY A 141 6.15 8.55 15.87
C GLY A 141 6.25 7.13 15.31
N HIS A 142 6.50 6.99 14.01
CA HIS A 142 6.33 5.74 13.28
C HIS A 142 7.69 5.19 12.81
N ILE A 143 8.05 3.97 13.24
CA ILE A 143 9.17 3.23 12.64
C ILE A 143 8.62 2.34 11.54
N ALA A 144 9.09 2.56 10.31
CA ALA A 144 8.68 1.82 9.12
C ALA A 144 9.63 0.64 8.85
N ASP A 145 9.71 -0.33 9.77
CA ASP A 145 10.55 -1.54 9.62
C ASP A 145 10.05 -2.47 8.49
N LYS A 146 8.73 -2.48 8.25
CA LYS A 146 8.11 -3.18 7.12
C LYS A 146 7.43 -2.18 6.20
N VAL A 147 7.84 -2.18 4.94
CA VAL A 147 7.36 -1.23 3.92
C VAL A 147 6.67 -1.97 2.78
N ASP A 148 5.50 -1.46 2.39
CA ASP A 148 4.83 -1.79 1.14
C ASP A 148 4.99 -0.61 0.17
N VAL A 149 5.91 -0.76 -0.79
CA VAL A 149 6.22 0.28 -1.78
C VAL A 149 5.12 0.32 -2.84
N ILE A 150 4.67 1.52 -3.21
CA ILE A 150 3.64 1.72 -4.23
C ILE A 150 4.17 2.70 -5.27
N VAL A 151 4.48 2.20 -6.46
CA VAL A 151 4.91 3.01 -7.60
C VAL A 151 3.68 3.48 -8.37
N MET A 152 3.41 4.78 -8.29
CA MET A 152 2.24 5.45 -8.86
C MET A 152 2.58 6.24 -10.12
N GLY A 153 1.57 6.43 -10.96
CA GLY A 153 1.67 7.16 -12.23
C GLY A 153 1.06 6.41 -13.43
N GLY A 154 0.74 5.12 -13.25
CA GLY A 154 -0.04 4.30 -14.20
C GLY A 154 0.63 3.99 -15.55
N THR A 155 1.81 4.54 -15.82
CA THR A 155 2.58 4.38 -17.08
C THR A 155 3.97 3.83 -16.84
N PHE A 156 4.29 3.39 -15.61
CA PHE A 156 5.63 2.96 -15.26
C PHE A 156 6.13 1.79 -16.12
N PRO A 157 5.37 0.71 -16.35
CA PRO A 157 5.81 -0.37 -17.22
C PRO A 157 6.00 0.03 -18.69
N ALA A 158 5.46 1.18 -19.10
CA ALA A 158 5.60 1.73 -20.44
C ALA A 158 6.86 2.59 -20.65
N ARG A 159 7.63 2.84 -19.59
CA ARG A 159 8.89 3.57 -19.66
C ARG A 159 10.00 2.68 -20.21
N SER A 160 11.13 3.26 -20.57
CA SER A 160 12.30 2.46 -20.96
C SER A 160 12.73 1.53 -19.82
N LYS A 161 13.29 0.37 -20.15
CA LYS A 161 13.69 -0.63 -19.15
C LYS A 161 14.78 -0.07 -18.22
N GLU A 162 15.65 0.80 -18.73
CA GLU A 162 16.70 1.49 -17.98
C GLU A 162 16.10 2.43 -16.92
N TYR A 163 15.09 3.23 -17.29
CA TYR A 163 14.41 4.12 -16.34
C TYR A 163 13.73 3.30 -15.25
N GLN A 164 13.05 2.22 -15.63
CA GLN A 164 12.36 1.37 -14.67
C GLN A 164 13.34 0.70 -13.71
N ASP A 165 14.45 0.15 -14.21
CA ASP A 165 15.46 -0.51 -13.39
C ASP A 165 16.19 0.47 -12.46
N ASP A 166 16.62 1.63 -12.96
CA ASP A 166 17.23 2.68 -12.14
C ASP A 166 16.26 3.17 -11.05
N PHE A 167 14.97 3.33 -11.40
CA PHE A 167 13.98 3.81 -10.45
C PHE A 167 13.80 2.82 -9.29
N ILE A 168 13.63 1.53 -9.58
CA ILE A 168 13.48 0.50 -8.53
C ILE A 168 14.79 0.28 -7.76
N THR A 169 15.94 0.29 -8.42
CA THR A 169 17.26 0.18 -7.78
C THR A 169 17.43 1.25 -6.71
N ASN A 170 17.14 2.50 -7.06
CA ASN A 170 17.27 3.63 -6.15
C ASN A 170 16.26 3.61 -4.99
N ILE A 171 15.09 2.96 -5.15
CA ILE A 171 14.17 2.73 -4.04
C ILE A 171 14.79 1.78 -3.01
N PHE A 172 15.25 0.61 -3.46
CA PHE A 172 15.89 -0.37 -2.57
C PHE A 172 17.13 0.23 -1.91
N LYS A 173 17.97 0.89 -2.72
CA LYS A 173 19.17 1.55 -2.22
C LYS A 173 18.87 2.57 -1.13
N ALA A 174 17.87 3.42 -1.33
CA ALA A 174 17.49 4.40 -0.32
C ALA A 174 17.03 3.77 0.99
N MET A 175 16.25 2.69 0.95
CA MET A 175 15.85 1.96 2.16
C MET A 175 17.04 1.32 2.87
N ASN A 176 17.98 0.76 2.11
CA ASN A 176 19.19 0.13 2.63
C ASN A 176 20.12 1.17 3.28
N ASP A 177 20.44 2.25 2.55
CA ASP A 177 21.34 3.29 3.03
C ASP A 177 20.74 4.04 4.23
N PHE A 178 19.42 4.27 4.25
CA PHE A 178 18.74 4.82 5.42
C PHE A 178 18.84 3.88 6.63
N SER A 179 18.70 2.57 6.41
CA SER A 179 18.88 1.56 7.46
C SER A 179 20.30 1.60 8.01
N ASP A 180 21.32 1.57 7.14
CA ASP A 180 22.72 1.56 7.54
C ASP A 180 23.13 2.87 8.25
N LEU A 181 22.58 4.00 7.79
CA LEU A 181 22.94 5.31 8.32
C LEU A 181 22.32 5.56 9.69
N PHE A 182 21.04 5.23 9.88
CA PHE A 182 20.28 5.62 11.07
C PHE A 182 19.92 4.47 11.99
N PHE A 183 20.19 3.21 11.64
CA PHE A 183 19.94 2.06 12.52
C PHE A 183 21.19 1.20 12.72
N PRO A 184 22.31 1.77 13.20
CA PRO A 184 23.47 0.96 13.55
C PRO A 184 23.08 -0.06 14.63
N ASN A 185 23.45 -1.32 14.41
CA ASN A 185 23.07 -2.44 15.29
C ASN A 185 21.55 -2.59 15.49
N GLU A 186 20.74 -2.26 14.47
CA GLU A 186 19.27 -2.35 14.49
C GLU A 186 18.55 -1.37 15.45
N GLU A 187 19.28 -0.42 16.04
CA GLU A 187 18.72 0.62 16.91
C GLU A 187 18.84 2.01 16.29
N LEU A 188 17.79 2.84 16.41
CA LEU A 188 17.77 4.18 15.82
C LEU A 188 18.86 5.09 16.43
N ASP A 189 19.81 5.57 15.65
CA ASP A 189 20.72 6.63 16.05
C ASP A 189 20.02 8.00 15.92
N PHE A 190 19.38 8.42 17.01
CA PHE A 190 18.60 9.65 17.06
C PHE A 190 19.46 10.91 16.89
N GLU A 191 20.70 10.94 17.39
CA GLU A 191 21.57 12.11 17.28
C GLU A 191 21.97 12.31 15.83
N LYS A 192 22.47 11.26 15.19
CA LYS A 192 22.80 11.27 13.77
C LYS A 192 21.60 11.59 12.89
N PHE A 193 20.42 11.07 13.23
CA PHE A 193 19.17 11.42 12.54
C PHE A 193 18.85 12.92 12.67
N LYS A 194 18.92 13.49 13.88
CA LYS A 194 18.66 14.91 14.12
C LYS A 194 19.66 15.79 13.35
N ASP A 195 20.94 15.46 13.39
CA ASP A 195 21.99 16.24 12.74
C ASP A 195 21.88 16.18 11.21
N PHE A 196 21.66 14.98 10.65
CA PHE A 196 21.51 14.80 9.21
C PHE A 196 20.35 15.64 8.67
N PHE A 197 19.19 15.51 9.32
CA PHE A 197 17.97 16.20 8.96
C PHE A 197 17.86 17.63 9.52
N GLU A 198 18.84 18.17 10.24
CA GLU A 198 18.73 19.54 10.82
C GLU A 198 17.46 19.71 11.67
N LEU A 199 17.27 18.85 12.68
CA LEU A 199 16.13 18.85 13.59
C LEU A 199 16.53 19.28 15.02
N PRO A 200 15.66 20.05 15.73
CA PRO A 200 14.36 20.54 15.29
C PRO A 200 14.50 21.67 14.27
N GLY A 201 13.68 21.63 13.21
CA GLY A 201 13.73 22.59 12.12
C GLY A 201 12.42 22.61 11.35
N ASP A 202 12.28 23.57 10.43
CA ASP A 202 11.11 23.64 9.55
C ASP A 202 11.18 22.53 8.49
N VAL A 203 10.61 21.37 8.80
CA VAL A 203 10.55 20.20 7.90
C VAL A 203 9.89 20.54 6.55
N GLY A 204 9.02 21.55 6.53
CA GLY A 204 8.38 22.04 5.30
C GLY A 204 9.15 23.15 4.58
N GLY A 205 10.20 23.69 5.21
CA GLY A 205 10.93 24.87 4.74
C GLY A 205 11.76 24.59 3.50
N GLU A 206 11.66 25.47 2.52
CA GLU A 206 12.28 25.30 1.21
C GLU A 206 13.82 25.25 1.29
N GLU A 207 14.43 26.16 2.06
CA GLU A 207 15.88 26.24 2.19
C GLU A 207 16.49 25.03 2.92
N ARG A 208 15.80 24.53 3.96
CA ARG A 208 16.19 23.27 4.61
C ARG A 208 16.07 22.11 3.62
N THR A 209 14.95 22.04 2.90
CA THR A 209 14.70 20.99 1.91
C THR A 209 15.82 20.90 0.88
N LYS A 210 16.27 22.03 0.32
CA LYS A 210 17.40 22.09 -0.62
C LYS A 210 18.69 21.53 -0.02
N ARG A 211 19.02 21.89 1.22
CA ARG A 211 20.23 21.38 1.91
C ARG A 211 20.14 19.88 2.18
N ILE A 212 19.00 19.38 2.66
CA ILE A 212 18.78 17.95 2.90
C ILE A 212 18.86 17.17 1.58
N HIS A 213 18.23 17.65 0.50
CA HIS A 213 18.32 16.98 -0.81
C HIS A 213 19.75 16.90 -1.31
N LYS A 214 20.56 17.94 -1.11
CA LYS A 214 21.99 17.89 -1.43
C LYS A 214 22.70 16.78 -0.65
N LYS A 215 22.55 16.72 0.68
CA LYS A 215 23.13 15.65 1.53
C LYS A 215 22.69 14.26 1.08
N VAL A 216 21.40 14.10 0.75
CA VAL A 216 20.82 12.83 0.30
C VAL A 216 21.39 12.41 -1.06
N LEU A 217 21.51 13.34 -2.01
CA LEU A 217 22.07 13.04 -3.34
C LEU A 217 23.56 12.68 -3.28
N GLU A 218 24.33 13.27 -2.37
CA GLU A 218 25.73 12.90 -2.14
C GLU A 218 25.90 11.44 -1.69
N LEU A 219 24.89 10.85 -1.03
CA LEU A 219 24.88 9.44 -0.64
C LEU A 219 24.47 8.49 -1.78
N LYS A 220 23.73 8.99 -2.77
CA LYS A 220 23.00 8.16 -3.74
C LYS A 220 23.89 7.20 -4.52
N GLY A 221 25.12 7.59 -4.86
CA GLY A 221 26.08 6.71 -5.55
C GLY A 221 25.51 5.96 -6.76
N ASN A 222 26.14 4.83 -7.13
CA ASN A 222 25.64 3.90 -8.15
C ASN A 222 25.52 2.50 -7.55
N SER A 223 24.56 1.70 -8.03
CA SER A 223 24.41 0.30 -7.66
C SER A 223 23.63 -0.45 -8.73
N THR A 224 23.33 -1.72 -8.49
CA THR A 224 22.47 -2.55 -9.35
C THR A 224 21.31 -3.09 -8.54
N LEU A 225 20.20 -3.35 -9.22
CA LEU A 225 18.99 -3.86 -8.60
C LEU A 225 19.24 -5.15 -7.79
N ASP A 226 20.01 -6.10 -8.33
CA ASP A 226 20.26 -7.38 -7.66
C ASP A 226 21.06 -7.23 -6.36
N VAL A 227 22.07 -6.34 -6.34
CA VAL A 227 22.83 -6.01 -5.14
C VAL A 227 21.91 -5.41 -4.08
N GLU A 228 21.07 -4.45 -4.46
CA GLU A 228 20.21 -3.74 -3.51
C GLU A 228 19.04 -4.59 -3.01
N LYS A 229 18.50 -5.48 -3.84
CA LYS A 229 17.54 -6.51 -3.37
C LYS A 229 18.19 -7.41 -2.33
N LYS A 230 19.41 -7.92 -2.58
CA LYS A 230 20.12 -8.78 -1.64
C LYS A 230 20.41 -8.08 -0.30
N ARG A 231 20.86 -6.82 -0.34
CA ARG A 231 21.03 -5.99 0.86
C ARG A 231 19.70 -5.82 1.63
N ASN A 232 18.59 -5.63 0.92
CA ASN A 232 17.30 -5.36 1.54
C ASN A 232 16.67 -6.57 2.25
N GLU A 233 17.08 -7.80 1.92
CA GLU A 233 16.58 -9.01 2.60
C GLU A 233 16.86 -8.99 4.12
N THR A 234 17.92 -8.31 4.54
CA THR A 234 18.37 -8.22 5.94
C THR A 234 18.34 -6.81 6.52
N ALA A 235 18.04 -5.77 5.72
CA ALA A 235 17.97 -4.39 6.19
C ALA A 235 16.95 -4.20 7.33
N VAL A 236 17.09 -3.12 8.10
CA VAL A 236 16.11 -2.76 9.14
C VAL A 236 14.79 -2.32 8.51
N ILE A 237 14.86 -1.53 7.43
CA ILE A 237 13.71 -1.11 6.63
C ILE A 237 13.55 -2.07 5.44
N ARG A 238 12.59 -2.97 5.56
CA ARG A 238 12.39 -4.07 4.61
C ARG A 238 11.25 -3.80 3.65
N CYS A 239 11.51 -3.95 2.36
CA CYS A 239 10.48 -3.97 1.32
C CYS A 239 9.78 -5.33 1.33
N ILE A 240 8.67 -5.42 2.06
CA ILE A 240 7.89 -6.65 2.19
C ILE A 240 6.85 -6.81 1.07
N GLY A 241 6.62 -5.74 0.31
CA GLY A 241 5.75 -5.70 -0.84
C GLY A 241 6.15 -4.55 -1.76
N LEU A 242 6.11 -4.82 -3.06
CA LEU A 242 6.22 -3.79 -4.09
C LEU A 242 4.97 -3.89 -4.97
N THR A 243 4.31 -2.75 -5.14
CA THR A 243 3.10 -2.55 -5.95
C THR A 243 3.40 -1.64 -7.11
N ILE A 244 3.05 -2.04 -8.32
CA ILE A 244 3.17 -1.20 -9.52
C ILE A 244 1.78 -0.96 -10.10
N GLU A 245 1.42 0.31 -10.30
CA GLU A 245 0.21 0.71 -11.00
C GLU A 245 0.46 0.74 -12.52
N THR A 246 -0.44 0.12 -13.29
CA THR A 246 -0.31 0.05 -14.75
C THR A 246 -1.66 -0.05 -15.45
N LYS A 247 -1.64 0.07 -16.78
CA LYS A 247 -2.77 -0.30 -17.63
C LYS A 247 -2.70 -1.80 -17.96
N PRO A 248 -3.84 -2.46 -18.17
CA PRO A 248 -3.92 -3.85 -18.61
C PRO A 248 -3.08 -4.22 -19.83
N ASP A 249 -3.04 -3.37 -20.86
CA ASP A 249 -2.22 -3.53 -22.07
C ASP A 249 -0.70 -3.45 -21.82
N TRP A 250 -0.28 -3.13 -20.59
CA TRP A 250 1.11 -3.11 -20.11
C TRP A 250 1.30 -4.05 -18.91
N GLY A 251 0.49 -5.10 -18.86
CA GLY A 251 0.56 -6.19 -17.90
C GLY A 251 0.61 -7.55 -18.62
N PHE A 252 1.14 -7.59 -19.84
CA PHE A 252 1.37 -8.84 -20.55
C PHE A 252 2.66 -9.51 -20.07
N LEU A 253 3.06 -10.60 -20.74
CA LEU A 253 4.09 -11.49 -20.24
C LEU A 253 5.44 -10.79 -20.07
N ASP A 254 5.86 -9.95 -21.00
CA ASP A 254 7.16 -9.28 -20.96
C ASP A 254 7.22 -8.23 -19.85
N GLU A 255 6.18 -7.40 -19.71
CA GLU A 255 6.06 -6.45 -18.59
C GLU A 255 5.93 -7.17 -17.26
N GLY A 256 5.13 -8.23 -17.20
CA GLY A 256 4.95 -9.08 -16.02
C GLY A 256 6.26 -9.70 -15.53
N ASN A 257 7.03 -10.28 -16.44
CA ASN A 257 8.35 -10.84 -16.15
C ASN A 257 9.34 -9.77 -15.67
N PHE A 258 9.30 -8.59 -16.28
CA PHE A 258 10.15 -7.48 -15.87
C PHE A 258 9.80 -6.98 -14.46
N MET A 259 8.50 -6.82 -14.16
CA MET A 259 8.02 -6.48 -12.82
C MET A 259 8.38 -7.56 -11.78
N LEU A 260 8.30 -8.84 -12.13
CA LEU A 260 8.74 -9.93 -11.24
C LEU A 260 10.23 -9.81 -10.88
N ASN A 261 11.07 -9.56 -11.87
CA ASN A 261 12.52 -9.38 -11.66
C ASN A 261 12.84 -8.18 -10.77
N GLN A 262 11.99 -7.14 -10.80
CA GLN A 262 12.04 -5.99 -9.90
C GLN A 262 11.63 -6.28 -8.46
N GLY A 263 11.12 -7.49 -8.17
CA GLY A 263 10.60 -7.85 -6.86
C GLY A 263 9.16 -7.38 -6.63
N CYS A 264 8.44 -7.03 -7.69
CA CYS A 264 7.02 -6.67 -7.62
C CYS A 264 6.20 -7.88 -7.13
N THR A 265 5.23 -7.63 -6.26
CA THR A 265 4.35 -8.67 -5.71
C THR A 265 2.87 -8.39 -5.99
N ARG A 266 2.52 -7.15 -6.32
CA ARG A 266 1.15 -6.72 -6.57
C ARG A 266 1.10 -5.80 -7.79
N VAL A 267 0.16 -6.05 -8.68
CA VAL A 267 -0.12 -5.16 -9.81
C VAL A 267 -1.48 -4.53 -9.60
N GLU A 268 -1.55 -3.21 -9.77
CA GLU A 268 -2.82 -2.49 -9.81
C GLU A 268 -3.16 -2.15 -11.26
N LEU A 269 -4.26 -2.73 -11.73
CA LEU A 269 -4.73 -2.60 -13.10
C LEU A 269 -5.81 -1.52 -13.18
N GLY A 270 -5.55 -0.51 -13.99
CA GLY A 270 -6.54 0.49 -14.37
C GLY A 270 -7.58 -0.06 -15.37
N ILE A 271 -8.41 -1.00 -14.93
CA ILE A 271 -9.48 -1.67 -15.70
C ILE A 271 -10.56 -0.66 -16.12
N GLN A 272 -10.96 0.21 -15.19
CA GLN A 272 -12.00 1.23 -15.31
C GLN A 272 -13.41 0.71 -15.56
N SER A 273 -13.62 -0.14 -16.55
CA SER A 273 -14.92 -0.71 -16.92
C SER A 273 -14.79 -2.13 -17.44
N VAL A 274 -15.86 -2.91 -17.29
CA VAL A 274 -16.02 -4.24 -17.90
C VAL A 274 -16.71 -4.19 -19.27
N TYR A 275 -16.97 -2.99 -19.80
CA TYR A 275 -17.63 -2.77 -21.09
C TYR A 275 -16.69 -2.01 -22.04
N ASP A 276 -16.62 -2.41 -23.31
CA ASP A 276 -15.77 -1.72 -24.30
C ASP A 276 -16.28 -0.32 -24.69
N SER A 277 -17.60 -0.08 -24.64
CA SER A 277 -18.21 1.21 -24.99
C SER A 277 -17.60 2.40 -24.21
N PRO A 278 -17.62 2.42 -22.86
CA PRO A 278 -16.99 3.49 -22.10
C PRO A 278 -15.47 3.57 -22.30
N LEU A 279 -14.77 2.43 -22.42
CA LEU A 279 -13.31 2.40 -22.63
C LEU A 279 -12.92 3.09 -23.94
N LYS A 280 -13.70 2.88 -25.01
CA LYS A 280 -13.53 3.54 -26.31
C LYS A 280 -13.80 5.04 -26.20
N LEU A 281 -14.90 5.44 -25.58
CA LEU A 281 -15.29 6.86 -25.44
C LEU A 281 -14.29 7.68 -24.62
N ILE A 282 -13.66 7.07 -23.62
CA ILE A 282 -12.63 7.75 -22.81
C ILE A 282 -11.22 7.66 -23.40
N ASN A 283 -11.07 7.12 -24.62
CA ASN A 283 -9.78 6.85 -25.26
C ASN A 283 -8.82 6.12 -24.32
N ARG A 284 -9.28 5.01 -23.72
CA ARG A 284 -8.50 4.29 -22.69
C ARG A 284 -7.27 3.58 -23.26
N GLY A 285 -7.30 3.25 -24.56
CA GLY A 285 -6.24 2.55 -25.26
C GLY A 285 -6.07 1.08 -24.88
N HIS A 286 -7.13 0.41 -24.42
CA HIS A 286 -7.22 -1.04 -24.31
C HIS A 286 -8.69 -1.47 -24.33
N THR A 287 -8.92 -2.77 -24.50
CA THR A 287 -10.23 -3.42 -24.54
C THR A 287 -10.49 -4.28 -23.31
N VAL A 288 -11.73 -4.75 -23.15
CA VAL A 288 -12.08 -5.77 -22.15
C VAL A 288 -11.32 -7.09 -22.40
N ALA A 289 -11.03 -7.42 -23.66
CA ALA A 289 -10.22 -8.60 -23.98
C ALA A 289 -8.78 -8.47 -23.46
N ASP A 290 -8.17 -7.29 -23.59
CA ASP A 290 -6.84 -7.00 -23.03
C ASP A 290 -6.86 -7.10 -21.50
N ASN A 291 -7.94 -6.64 -20.86
CA ASN A 291 -8.15 -6.81 -19.42
C ASN A 291 -8.07 -8.28 -19.03
N LYS A 292 -8.90 -9.13 -19.64
CA LYS A 292 -8.98 -10.56 -19.32
C LYS A 292 -7.64 -11.27 -19.56
N LYS A 293 -6.96 -10.96 -20.68
CA LYS A 293 -5.64 -11.50 -21.02
C LYS A 293 -4.58 -11.12 -19.98
N SER A 294 -4.49 -9.83 -19.63
CA SER A 294 -3.55 -9.30 -18.64
C SER A 294 -3.77 -9.90 -17.26
N ILE A 295 -5.03 -9.99 -16.83
CA ILE A 295 -5.41 -10.61 -15.55
C ILE A 295 -4.94 -12.07 -15.49
N GLN A 296 -5.21 -12.86 -16.53
CA GLN A 296 -4.80 -14.25 -16.58
C GLN A 296 -3.29 -14.43 -16.49
N ILE A 297 -2.54 -13.70 -17.33
CA ILE A 297 -1.08 -13.73 -17.35
C ILE A 297 -0.52 -13.39 -15.96
N LEU A 298 -0.97 -12.29 -15.37
CA LEU A 298 -0.43 -11.83 -14.09
C LEU A 298 -0.81 -12.76 -12.93
N LYS A 299 -2.00 -13.39 -12.97
CA LYS A 299 -2.37 -14.42 -11.98
C LYS A 299 -1.50 -15.66 -12.12
N ASP A 300 -1.23 -16.12 -13.33
CA ASP A 300 -0.39 -17.30 -13.60
C ASP A 300 1.10 -17.02 -13.35
N LEU A 301 1.54 -15.76 -13.37
CA LEU A 301 2.84 -15.32 -12.85
C LEU A 301 2.90 -15.22 -11.32
N GLY A 302 1.75 -15.33 -10.64
CA GLY A 302 1.64 -15.33 -9.19
C GLY A 302 1.25 -13.99 -8.55
N PHE A 303 1.09 -12.90 -9.31
CA PHE A 303 0.81 -11.58 -8.73
C PHE A 303 -0.52 -11.52 -7.97
N LYS A 304 -0.54 -10.69 -6.92
CA LYS A 304 -1.78 -10.15 -6.36
C LYS A 304 -2.32 -9.07 -7.29
N LEU A 305 -3.63 -9.04 -7.53
CA LEU A 305 -4.24 -8.07 -8.44
C LEU A 305 -5.23 -7.14 -7.74
N ASN A 306 -4.99 -5.84 -7.89
CA ASN A 306 -5.93 -4.79 -7.50
C ASN A 306 -6.59 -4.18 -8.74
N PHE A 307 -7.92 -4.17 -8.84
CA PHE A 307 -8.60 -3.53 -9.96
C PHE A 307 -9.05 -2.13 -9.58
N HIS A 308 -8.66 -1.14 -10.37
CA HIS A 308 -9.19 0.21 -10.29
C HIS A 308 -10.39 0.35 -11.24
N MET A 309 -11.59 0.41 -10.66
CA MET A 309 -12.87 0.57 -11.35
C MET A 309 -13.36 2.01 -11.23
N MET A 310 -14.05 2.49 -12.28
CA MET A 310 -14.65 3.81 -12.29
C MET A 310 -16.16 3.76 -12.53
N LEU A 311 -16.90 4.49 -11.69
CA LEU A 311 -18.35 4.64 -11.79
C LEU A 311 -18.72 5.89 -12.59
N GLY A 312 -19.85 5.88 -13.28
CA GLY A 312 -20.37 7.05 -14.00
C GLY A 312 -19.48 7.47 -15.18
N LEU A 313 -18.85 6.50 -15.85
CA LEU A 313 -18.15 6.76 -17.11
C LEU A 313 -19.16 7.10 -18.24
N PRO A 314 -18.74 7.80 -19.30
CA PRO A 314 -19.61 8.05 -20.46
C PRO A 314 -20.25 6.76 -20.99
N SER A 315 -21.52 6.82 -21.39
CA SER A 315 -22.36 5.68 -21.86
C SER A 315 -22.74 4.63 -20.81
N ILE A 316 -22.43 4.83 -19.53
CA ILE A 316 -22.79 3.89 -18.45
C ILE A 316 -23.80 4.54 -17.51
N ASN A 317 -24.90 3.82 -17.24
CA ASN A 317 -25.88 4.21 -16.23
C ASN A 317 -25.62 3.49 -14.89
N LYS A 318 -26.40 3.86 -13.88
CA LYS A 318 -26.31 3.33 -12.52
C LYS A 318 -26.45 1.81 -12.45
N GLU A 319 -27.42 1.25 -13.15
CA GLU A 319 -27.71 -0.19 -13.16
C GLU A 319 -26.55 -0.97 -13.81
N GLN A 320 -25.98 -0.44 -14.89
CA GLN A 320 -24.80 -0.99 -15.54
C GLN A 320 -23.55 -0.88 -14.67
N ASP A 321 -23.38 0.18 -13.88
CA ASP A 321 -22.29 0.28 -12.91
C ASP A 321 -22.41 -0.82 -11.83
N ILE A 322 -23.61 -1.03 -11.29
CA ILE A 322 -23.88 -2.08 -10.28
C ILE A 322 -23.59 -3.46 -10.87
N GLU A 323 -24.15 -3.77 -12.04
CA GLU A 323 -23.95 -5.07 -12.69
C GLU A 323 -22.50 -5.25 -13.13
N GLY A 324 -21.85 -4.18 -13.60
CA GLY A 324 -20.44 -4.18 -13.97
C GLY A 324 -19.55 -4.57 -12.80
N ILE A 325 -19.78 -4.04 -11.60
CA ILE A 325 -19.03 -4.44 -10.40
C ILE A 325 -19.37 -5.88 -9.99
N ARG A 326 -20.64 -6.29 -10.02
CA ARG A 326 -21.03 -7.69 -9.73
C ARG A 326 -20.36 -8.68 -10.66
N SER A 327 -20.24 -8.34 -11.94
CA SER A 327 -19.63 -9.19 -12.96
C SER A 327 -18.18 -9.54 -12.63
N LEU A 328 -17.44 -8.66 -11.93
CA LEU A 328 -16.06 -8.93 -11.49
C LEU A 328 -15.99 -10.17 -10.57
N PHE A 329 -17.08 -10.48 -9.89
CA PHE A 329 -17.21 -11.57 -8.92
C PHE A 329 -18.08 -12.73 -9.42
N THR A 330 -18.60 -12.68 -10.63
CA THR A 330 -19.36 -13.80 -11.23
C THR A 330 -18.61 -14.36 -12.44
N ASP A 331 -18.06 -13.51 -13.30
CA ASP A 331 -17.22 -13.91 -14.43
C ASP A 331 -15.83 -14.33 -13.93
N SER A 332 -15.47 -15.60 -14.18
CA SER A 332 -14.20 -16.18 -13.75
C SER A 332 -12.98 -15.50 -14.39
N SER A 333 -13.12 -14.79 -15.51
CA SER A 333 -12.00 -14.10 -16.16
C SER A 333 -11.48 -12.87 -15.38
N PHE A 334 -12.23 -12.38 -14.38
CA PHE A 334 -11.87 -11.22 -13.56
C PHE A 334 -11.37 -11.61 -12.15
N ARG A 335 -12.28 -11.89 -11.22
CA ARG A 335 -12.04 -12.37 -9.84
C ARG A 335 -10.84 -11.68 -9.15
N PRO A 336 -10.89 -10.35 -8.92
CA PRO A 336 -9.79 -9.60 -8.32
C PRO A 336 -9.53 -9.98 -6.86
N ASP A 337 -8.29 -9.84 -6.41
CA ASP A 337 -7.96 -9.95 -4.98
C ASP A 337 -8.31 -8.68 -4.20
N MET A 338 -8.22 -7.54 -4.88
CA MET A 338 -8.44 -6.21 -4.34
C MET A 338 -9.19 -5.35 -5.36
N ILE A 339 -9.98 -4.40 -4.87
CA ILE A 339 -10.62 -3.40 -5.72
C ILE A 339 -10.49 -1.99 -5.14
N LYS A 340 -10.38 -1.00 -6.03
CA LYS A 340 -10.61 0.43 -5.78
C LYS A 340 -11.79 0.85 -6.66
N ILE A 341 -12.82 1.46 -6.07
CA ILE A 341 -13.99 1.94 -6.82
C ILE A 341 -14.01 3.45 -6.73
N TYR A 342 -13.80 4.17 -7.83
CA TYR A 342 -13.79 5.63 -7.82
C TYR A 342 -14.86 6.22 -8.74
N PRO A 343 -15.63 7.22 -8.28
CA PRO A 343 -16.52 7.95 -9.17
C PRO A 343 -15.72 8.72 -10.23
N CYS A 344 -16.21 8.74 -11.47
CA CYS A 344 -15.68 9.59 -12.52
C CYS A 344 -15.95 11.07 -12.18
N MET A 345 -14.91 11.89 -12.26
CA MET A 345 -14.97 13.32 -11.96
C MET A 345 -14.57 14.11 -13.19
N VAL A 346 -15.21 15.26 -13.40
CA VAL A 346 -14.84 16.20 -14.44
C VAL A 346 -13.69 17.06 -13.92
N MET A 347 -12.57 17.06 -14.62
CA MET A 347 -11.36 17.75 -14.19
C MET A 347 -10.96 18.83 -15.19
N PRO A 348 -10.41 19.98 -14.74
CA PRO A 348 -9.92 21.04 -15.62
C PRO A 348 -8.93 20.54 -16.69
N GLY A 349 -9.10 21.01 -17.93
CA GLY A 349 -8.23 20.70 -19.08
C GLY A 349 -8.23 19.24 -19.53
N THR A 350 -9.35 18.56 -19.31
CA THR A 350 -9.61 17.21 -19.83
C THR A 350 -10.64 17.28 -20.94
N GLY A 351 -10.61 16.31 -21.86
CA GLY A 351 -11.66 16.21 -22.88
C GLY A 351 -13.06 15.98 -22.27
N LEU A 352 -13.11 15.38 -21.08
CA LEU A 352 -14.36 15.21 -20.32
C LEU A 352 -14.93 16.56 -19.86
N GLU A 353 -14.07 17.54 -19.54
CA GLU A 353 -14.52 18.90 -19.20
C GLU A 353 -15.15 19.60 -20.39
N GLU A 354 -14.59 19.44 -21.59
CA GLU A 354 -15.18 20.00 -22.80
C GLU A 354 -16.55 19.39 -23.10
N GLN A 355 -16.69 18.06 -22.96
CA GLN A 355 -17.98 17.37 -23.09
C GLN A 355 -18.99 17.88 -22.04
N PHE A 356 -18.56 18.06 -20.80
CA PHE A 356 -19.39 18.61 -19.74
C PHE A 356 -19.86 20.05 -20.07
N LYS A 357 -18.96 20.92 -20.53
CA LYS A 357 -19.28 22.30 -20.94
C LYS A 357 -20.27 22.36 -22.10
N ARG A 358 -20.27 21.37 -22.99
CA ARG A 358 -21.24 21.22 -24.09
C ARG A 358 -22.55 20.54 -23.68
N GLY A 359 -22.68 20.07 -22.44
CA GLY A 359 -23.84 19.32 -21.96
C GLY A 359 -23.90 17.87 -22.47
N GLU A 360 -22.82 17.35 -23.06
CA GLU A 360 -22.73 15.98 -23.60
C GLU A 360 -22.43 14.94 -22.52
N PHE A 361 -21.91 15.37 -21.36
CA PHE A 361 -21.60 14.51 -20.23
C PHE A 361 -22.09 15.15 -18.93
N ILE A 362 -22.75 14.36 -18.09
CA ILE A 362 -23.18 14.76 -16.74
C ILE A 362 -22.58 13.76 -15.76
N PRO A 363 -21.65 14.17 -14.87
CA PRO A 363 -21.08 13.26 -13.89
C PRO A 363 -22.11 12.85 -12.84
N ILE A 364 -21.93 11.66 -12.26
CA ILE A 364 -22.76 11.21 -11.13
C ILE A 364 -22.54 12.10 -9.90
N THR A 365 -23.58 12.23 -9.08
CA THR A 365 -23.51 12.98 -7.81
C THR A 365 -22.88 12.13 -6.70
N THR A 366 -22.55 12.78 -5.59
CA THR A 366 -22.09 12.10 -4.36
C THR A 366 -23.10 11.05 -3.88
N GLU A 367 -24.39 11.39 -3.92
CA GLU A 367 -25.49 10.54 -3.49
C GLU A 367 -25.61 9.31 -4.40
N THR A 368 -25.59 9.50 -5.73
CA THR A 368 -25.61 8.39 -6.68
C THR A 368 -24.39 7.48 -6.51
N ALA A 369 -23.19 8.04 -6.36
CA ALA A 369 -21.99 7.26 -6.12
C ALA A 369 -22.08 6.45 -4.82
N ALA A 370 -22.54 7.06 -3.72
CA ALA A 370 -22.70 6.38 -2.45
C ALA A 370 -23.76 5.26 -2.53
N ASP A 371 -24.84 5.50 -3.27
CA ASP A 371 -25.91 4.53 -3.47
C ASP A 371 -25.48 3.31 -4.30
N ILE A 372 -24.73 3.53 -5.39
CA ILE A 372 -24.12 2.43 -6.18
C ILE A 372 -23.18 1.62 -5.29
N ILE A 373 -22.23 2.29 -4.64
CA ILE A 373 -21.21 1.62 -3.83
C ILE A 373 -21.87 0.83 -2.71
N SER A 374 -22.74 1.45 -1.90
CA SER A 374 -23.43 0.76 -0.79
C SER A 374 -24.22 -0.47 -1.25
N THR A 375 -24.79 -0.45 -2.45
CA THR A 375 -25.53 -1.59 -3.02
C THR A 375 -24.62 -2.77 -3.32
N VAL A 376 -23.42 -2.53 -3.88
CA VAL A 376 -22.48 -3.61 -4.25
C VAL A 376 -21.59 -4.08 -3.09
N MET A 377 -21.56 -3.36 -1.96
CA MET A 377 -20.71 -3.71 -0.82
C MET A 377 -20.99 -5.10 -0.23
N GLY A 378 -22.24 -5.57 -0.31
CA GLY A 378 -22.66 -6.91 0.12
C GLY A 378 -22.29 -8.02 -0.88
N ASP A 379 -22.04 -7.67 -2.13
CA ASP A 379 -21.71 -8.60 -3.20
C ASP A 379 -20.19 -8.90 -3.26
N ILE A 380 -19.36 -8.10 -2.57
CA ILE A 380 -17.90 -8.28 -2.53
C ILE A 380 -17.58 -9.57 -1.75
N PRO A 381 -16.93 -10.58 -2.39
CA PRO A 381 -16.64 -11.84 -1.74
C PRO A 381 -15.64 -11.73 -0.60
N THR A 382 -15.68 -12.70 0.31
CA THR A 382 -14.79 -12.79 1.49
C THR A 382 -13.31 -12.85 1.15
N TYR A 383 -12.93 -13.32 -0.04
CA TYR A 383 -11.54 -13.34 -0.52
C TYR A 383 -11.05 -12.00 -1.08
N CYS A 384 -11.95 -11.05 -1.35
CA CYS A 384 -11.64 -9.76 -1.97
C CYS A 384 -11.51 -8.67 -0.91
N ARG A 385 -10.64 -7.68 -1.15
CA ARG A 385 -10.46 -6.51 -0.29
C ARG A 385 -10.79 -5.22 -1.01
N LEU A 386 -11.74 -4.45 -0.49
CA LEU A 386 -11.97 -3.07 -0.91
C LEU A 386 -10.91 -2.15 -0.32
N MET A 387 -10.03 -1.66 -1.17
CA MET A 387 -8.93 -0.78 -0.77
C MET A 387 -9.44 0.62 -0.44
N ARG A 388 -10.18 1.23 -1.38
CA ARG A 388 -10.67 2.62 -1.31
C ARG A 388 -11.91 2.83 -2.18
N VAL A 389 -12.71 3.82 -1.81
CA VAL A 389 -13.93 4.24 -2.53
C VAL A 389 -13.85 5.65 -3.13
N GLN A 390 -12.73 6.35 -2.93
CA GLN A 390 -12.51 7.71 -3.45
C GLN A 390 -11.02 8.01 -3.61
N ARG A 391 -10.70 8.93 -4.54
CA ARG A 391 -9.34 9.47 -4.77
C ARG A 391 -8.96 10.51 -3.71
N ASP A 392 -7.66 10.74 -3.56
CA ASP A 392 -7.09 11.83 -2.76
C ASP A 392 -6.98 13.15 -3.55
N ILE A 393 -7.90 13.40 -4.47
CA ILE A 393 -7.94 14.66 -5.23
C ILE A 393 -8.76 15.65 -4.41
N PRO A 394 -8.20 16.83 -4.06
CA PRO A 394 -8.96 17.86 -3.37
C PRO A 394 -10.14 18.33 -4.22
N THR A 395 -11.32 18.48 -3.63
CA THR A 395 -12.56 18.82 -4.36
C THR A 395 -12.49 20.19 -5.05
N TYR A 396 -11.70 21.13 -4.54
CA TYR A 396 -11.46 22.42 -5.20
C TYR A 396 -10.67 22.32 -6.51
N ARG A 397 -10.13 21.14 -6.85
CA ARG A 397 -9.43 20.86 -8.12
C ARG A 397 -10.35 20.23 -9.18
N THR A 398 -11.61 19.96 -8.85
CA THR A 398 -12.56 19.34 -9.78
C THR A 398 -13.52 20.38 -10.37
N THR A 399 -13.94 20.20 -11.62
CA THR A 399 -14.94 21.06 -12.28
C THR A 399 -16.36 20.61 -11.91
N ALA A 400 -16.61 19.30 -11.88
CA ALA A 400 -17.92 18.72 -11.54
C ALA A 400 -17.81 17.25 -11.10
N GLY A 401 -18.88 16.73 -10.49
CA GLY A 401 -18.99 15.35 -9.99
C GLY A 401 -19.07 15.31 -8.47
N VAL A 402 -18.49 14.28 -7.87
CA VAL A 402 -18.49 14.11 -6.40
C VAL A 402 -17.79 15.29 -5.73
N SER A 403 -18.52 15.93 -4.82
CA SER A 403 -18.16 17.22 -4.20
C SER A 403 -17.68 17.10 -2.75
N LYS A 404 -17.69 15.89 -2.19
CA LYS A 404 -17.29 15.60 -0.80
C LYS A 404 -16.04 14.73 -0.72
N THR A 405 -15.22 14.99 0.28
CA THR A 405 -14.01 14.20 0.59
C THR A 405 -14.25 13.07 1.59
N ASN A 406 -15.50 12.81 1.99
CA ASN A 406 -15.88 11.79 2.98
C ASN A 406 -16.92 10.80 2.45
N LEU A 407 -16.87 10.45 1.16
CA LEU A 407 -17.83 9.56 0.49
C LEU A 407 -18.06 8.24 1.25
N ARG A 408 -17.03 7.73 1.95
CA ARG A 408 -17.15 6.53 2.77
C ARG A 408 -18.21 6.64 3.87
N GLN A 409 -18.37 7.81 4.49
CA GLN A 409 -19.37 8.01 5.54
C GLN A 409 -20.79 7.94 4.98
N ASP A 410 -21.00 8.53 3.79
CA ASP A 410 -22.29 8.46 3.09
C ASP A 410 -22.61 7.00 2.67
N VAL A 411 -21.60 6.25 2.21
CA VAL A 411 -21.72 4.81 1.90
C VAL A 411 -22.10 4.00 3.15
N ASP A 412 -21.37 4.19 4.26
CA ASP A 412 -21.61 3.44 5.48
C ASP A 412 -23.02 3.74 6.05
N LYS A 413 -23.49 4.99 5.96
CA LYS A 413 -24.85 5.39 6.33
C LYS A 413 -25.90 4.65 5.49
N LEU A 414 -25.76 4.67 4.17
CA LEU A 414 -26.70 4.00 3.25
C LEU A 414 -26.69 2.48 3.43
N MET A 415 -25.54 1.88 3.71
CA MET A 415 -25.45 0.46 4.04
C MET A 415 -26.30 0.12 5.27
N ASN A 416 -26.20 0.92 6.33
CA ASN A 416 -27.00 0.72 7.55
C ASN A 416 -28.50 0.85 7.28
N GLU A 417 -28.91 1.86 6.50
CA GLU A 417 -30.32 2.06 6.11
C GLU A 417 -30.87 0.90 5.28
N LYS A 418 -30.04 0.29 4.42
CA LYS A 418 -30.39 -0.85 3.59
C LYS A 418 -30.25 -2.21 4.28
N GLY A 419 -29.69 -2.26 5.49
CA GLY A 419 -29.35 -3.52 6.16
C GLY A 419 -28.26 -4.33 5.44
N ILE A 420 -27.38 -3.68 4.68
CA ILE A 420 -26.28 -4.32 3.94
C ILE A 420 -25.04 -4.36 4.82
N VAL A 421 -24.47 -5.55 4.99
CA VAL A 421 -23.21 -5.75 5.72
C VAL A 421 -22.14 -6.17 4.72
N SER A 422 -21.01 -5.46 4.70
CA SER A 422 -19.86 -5.90 3.91
C SER A 422 -19.09 -6.99 4.63
N ARG A 423 -18.72 -8.02 3.88
CA ARG A 423 -17.89 -9.13 4.36
C ARG A 423 -16.56 -9.22 3.60
N ASP A 424 -16.13 -8.13 2.99
CA ASP A 424 -14.80 -8.05 2.37
C ASP A 424 -13.69 -8.22 3.44
N ILE A 425 -12.45 -8.46 2.99
CA ILE A 425 -11.31 -8.63 3.90
C ILE A 425 -11.14 -7.42 4.83
N ARG A 426 -11.33 -6.20 4.32
CA ARG A 426 -11.11 -4.98 5.12
C ARG A 426 -12.13 -4.83 6.23
N ALA A 427 -13.38 -5.25 6.05
CA ALA A 427 -14.42 -5.21 7.07
C ALA A 427 -14.17 -6.23 8.20
N ARG A 428 -13.40 -7.28 7.94
CA ARG A 428 -13.22 -8.43 8.84
C ARG A 428 -11.83 -8.50 9.49
N GLU A 429 -10.83 -7.77 9.01
CA GLU A 429 -9.45 -7.83 9.56
C GLU A 429 -9.42 -7.54 11.08
N SER A 430 -8.72 -8.38 11.85
CA SER A 430 -8.68 -8.32 13.33
C SER A 430 -8.10 -7.03 13.92
N GLY A 431 -7.49 -6.17 13.10
CA GLY A 431 -7.07 -4.82 13.49
C GLY A 431 -8.19 -3.77 13.45
N ARG A 432 -9.38 -4.13 12.94
CA ARG A 432 -10.55 -3.23 12.79
C ARG A 432 -11.79 -3.69 13.54
N LYS A 433 -11.93 -4.99 13.78
CA LYS A 433 -12.98 -5.53 14.64
C LYS A 433 -12.44 -5.80 16.03
N GLU A 434 -13.26 -5.54 17.04
CA GLU A 434 -12.97 -5.96 18.40
C GLU A 434 -12.90 -7.49 18.46
N THR A 435 -11.79 -8.00 18.99
CA THR A 435 -11.59 -9.43 19.20
C THR A 435 -12.08 -9.81 20.58
N THR A 436 -12.79 -10.93 20.71
CA THR A 436 -13.17 -11.48 22.00
C THR A 436 -11.96 -12.04 22.75
N GLU A 437 -12.03 -12.17 24.08
CA GLU A 437 -10.93 -12.73 24.88
C GLU A 437 -10.62 -14.20 24.56
N LYS A 438 -11.60 -14.95 24.04
CA LYS A 438 -11.48 -16.36 23.65
C LYS A 438 -12.18 -16.61 22.30
N PRO A 439 -11.56 -16.25 21.17
CA PRO A 439 -12.16 -16.45 19.86
C PRO A 439 -12.10 -17.92 19.44
N ASP A 440 -13.19 -18.45 18.88
CA ASP A 440 -13.26 -19.77 18.24
C ASP A 440 -12.77 -19.66 16.78
N VAL A 441 -11.45 -19.69 16.62
CA VAL A 441 -10.80 -19.49 15.30
C VAL A 441 -10.72 -20.81 14.54
N LYS A 442 -11.31 -20.83 13.35
CA LYS A 442 -11.36 -21.99 12.45
C LYS A 442 -10.55 -21.74 11.18
N LEU A 443 -10.00 -22.82 10.63
CA LEU A 443 -9.37 -22.81 9.32
C LEU A 443 -10.45 -23.05 8.25
N ILE A 444 -10.63 -22.10 7.35
CA ILE A 444 -11.61 -22.12 6.26
C ILE A 444 -10.87 -22.17 4.92
N VAL A 445 -11.40 -22.90 3.94
CA VAL A 445 -10.90 -22.92 2.56
C VAL A 445 -12.05 -22.58 1.63
N THR A 446 -11.91 -21.52 0.85
CA THR A 446 -12.84 -21.13 -0.21
C THR A 446 -12.17 -21.33 -1.56
N GLU A 447 -12.73 -22.22 -2.37
CA GLU A 447 -12.26 -22.52 -3.72
C GLU A 447 -13.09 -21.75 -4.75
N TYR A 448 -12.44 -21.25 -5.80
CA TYR A 448 -13.12 -20.61 -6.92
C TYR A 448 -12.29 -20.62 -8.20
N ASP A 449 -12.95 -20.71 -9.34
CA ASP A 449 -12.29 -20.61 -10.64
C ASP A 449 -11.95 -19.15 -10.96
N ALA A 450 -10.72 -18.92 -11.45
CA ALA A 450 -10.30 -17.62 -11.92
C ALA A 450 -9.29 -17.71 -13.06
N SER A 451 -9.63 -17.08 -14.18
CA SER A 451 -8.76 -16.89 -15.34
C SER A 451 -8.17 -18.22 -15.82
N GLY A 452 -9.03 -19.21 -16.07
CA GLY A 452 -8.66 -20.55 -16.52
C GLY A 452 -7.97 -21.45 -15.47
N GLY A 453 -7.57 -20.89 -14.32
CA GLY A 453 -6.95 -21.62 -13.21
C GLY A 453 -7.88 -21.70 -12.02
N LYS A 454 -7.38 -22.30 -10.93
CA LYS A 454 -8.13 -22.51 -9.70
C LYS A 454 -7.47 -21.79 -8.53
N GLU A 455 -8.27 -21.08 -7.74
CA GLU A 455 -7.81 -20.33 -6.57
C GLU A 455 -8.36 -20.96 -5.29
N PHE A 456 -7.55 -20.93 -4.24
CA PHE A 456 -7.92 -21.32 -2.89
C PHE A 456 -7.58 -20.17 -1.95
N PHE A 457 -8.62 -19.60 -1.35
CA PHE A 457 -8.49 -18.65 -0.26
C PHE A 457 -8.57 -19.42 1.06
N ILE A 458 -7.43 -19.63 1.69
CA ILE A 458 -7.27 -20.37 2.95
C ILE A 458 -7.19 -19.34 4.06
N SER A 459 -8.07 -19.34 5.04
CA SER A 459 -8.13 -18.31 6.08
C SER A 459 -8.31 -18.87 7.49
N PHE A 460 -7.79 -18.15 8.48
CA PHE A 460 -8.15 -18.33 9.88
C PHE A 460 -9.18 -17.28 10.28
N GLU A 461 -10.38 -17.74 10.63
CA GLU A 461 -11.53 -16.88 10.89
C GLU A 461 -12.22 -17.27 12.21
N ASP A 462 -12.59 -16.27 13.02
CA ASP A 462 -13.63 -16.44 14.03
C ASP A 462 -14.98 -16.27 13.32
N VAL A 463 -15.63 -17.40 13.05
CA VAL A 463 -16.87 -17.46 12.26
C VAL A 463 -18.03 -16.81 13.01
N ALA A 464 -18.05 -16.88 14.34
CA ALA A 464 -19.13 -16.33 15.15
C ALA A 464 -19.12 -14.79 15.14
N ASN A 465 -17.92 -14.19 15.19
CA ASN A 465 -17.75 -12.74 15.22
C ASN A 465 -17.39 -12.13 13.85
N ASP A 466 -17.23 -13.00 12.83
CA ASP A 466 -16.84 -12.64 11.47
C ASP A 466 -15.54 -11.81 11.44
N VAL A 467 -14.50 -12.36 12.10
CA VAL A 467 -13.17 -11.76 12.23
C VAL A 467 -12.12 -12.61 11.51
N LEU A 468 -11.29 -11.98 10.69
CA LEU A 468 -10.21 -12.58 9.92
C LEU A 468 -8.84 -12.32 10.59
N TYR A 469 -8.12 -13.38 10.94
CA TYR A 469 -6.81 -13.31 11.59
C TYR A 469 -5.63 -13.46 10.63
N GLY A 470 -5.85 -14.09 9.47
CA GLY A 470 -4.83 -14.27 8.45
C GLY A 470 -5.34 -15.16 7.32
N PHE A 471 -4.68 -15.09 6.17
CA PHE A 471 -5.04 -15.87 4.99
C PHE A 471 -3.84 -16.17 4.10
N CYS A 472 -4.02 -17.17 3.23
CA CYS A 472 -3.13 -17.55 2.16
C CYS A 472 -3.92 -17.69 0.85
N ARG A 473 -3.38 -17.13 -0.24
CA ARG A 473 -3.90 -17.29 -1.61
C ARG A 473 -3.05 -18.32 -2.33
N LEU A 474 -3.59 -19.51 -2.54
CA LEU A 474 -2.97 -20.57 -3.32
C LEU A 474 -3.64 -20.62 -4.71
N ARG A 475 -2.85 -20.79 -5.76
CA ARG A 475 -3.31 -20.92 -7.14
C ARG A 475 -2.73 -22.17 -7.79
N PHE A 476 -3.59 -22.87 -8.53
CA PHE A 476 -3.19 -23.79 -9.59
C PHE A 476 -3.25 -23.03 -10.92
N PRO A 477 -2.10 -22.71 -11.52
CA PRO A 477 -2.05 -21.84 -12.69
C PRO A 477 -2.59 -22.54 -13.93
N SER A 478 -3.13 -21.76 -14.87
CA SER A 478 -3.64 -22.28 -16.14
C SER A 478 -2.57 -22.41 -17.22
N MET A 479 -1.48 -21.65 -17.08
CA MET A 479 -0.36 -21.60 -18.00
C MET A 479 0.97 -21.69 -17.25
N GLN A 480 1.95 -22.34 -17.88
CA GLN A 480 3.36 -22.32 -17.46
C GLN A 480 4.05 -21.19 -18.22
N LEU A 481 4.27 -20.07 -17.56
CA LEU A 481 4.71 -18.83 -18.21
C LEU A 481 6.22 -18.56 -18.07
N ARG A 482 6.92 -19.36 -17.28
CA ARG A 482 8.36 -19.21 -17.03
C ARG A 482 9.04 -20.57 -16.81
N GLU A 483 10.37 -20.57 -16.90
CA GLU A 483 11.21 -21.76 -16.75
C GLU A 483 11.18 -22.38 -15.35
N GLU A 484 10.85 -21.59 -14.30
CA GLU A 484 10.77 -22.11 -12.93
C GLU A 484 9.53 -23.01 -12.72
N PHE A 485 8.63 -23.10 -13.70
CA PHE A 485 7.39 -23.87 -13.62
C PHE A 485 7.59 -25.30 -14.15
N THR A 486 6.96 -26.25 -13.48
CA THR A 486 6.69 -27.61 -13.97
C THR A 486 5.18 -27.76 -14.24
N PRO A 487 4.75 -28.83 -14.95
CA PRO A 487 3.33 -29.15 -15.09
C PRO A 487 2.55 -29.31 -13.77
N SER A 488 3.27 -29.56 -12.68
CA SER A 488 2.78 -29.83 -11.32
C SER A 488 3.21 -28.74 -10.33
N THR A 489 3.33 -27.48 -10.80
CA THR A 489 3.68 -26.33 -9.94
C THR A 489 2.46 -25.55 -9.46
N ALA A 490 2.33 -25.45 -8.13
CA ALA A 490 1.35 -24.60 -7.46
C ALA A 490 2.01 -23.29 -7.01
N ILE A 491 1.21 -22.24 -6.83
CA ILE A 491 1.72 -20.90 -6.51
C ILE A 491 1.03 -20.33 -5.27
N ILE A 492 1.79 -19.92 -4.27
CA ILE A 492 1.31 -19.03 -3.22
C ILE A 492 1.51 -17.59 -3.67
N ARG A 493 0.38 -16.92 -3.89
CA ARG A 493 0.30 -15.53 -4.37
C ARG A 493 0.36 -14.51 -3.24
N GLU A 494 -0.10 -14.90 -2.06
CA GLU A 494 -0.09 -14.07 -0.87
C GLU A 494 -0.15 -14.93 0.38
N LEU A 495 0.63 -14.58 1.39
CA LEU A 495 0.46 -15.03 2.76
C LEU A 495 0.43 -13.78 3.64
N HIS A 496 -0.68 -13.58 4.35
CA HIS A 496 -0.89 -12.42 5.20
C HIS A 496 -1.40 -12.85 6.56
N VAL A 497 -0.77 -12.38 7.63
CA VAL A 497 -1.23 -12.61 9.01
C VAL A 497 -1.39 -11.26 9.66
N TYR A 498 -2.58 -10.97 10.17
CA TYR A 498 -2.86 -9.73 10.86
C TYR A 498 -2.20 -9.77 12.23
N GLY A 499 -1.24 -8.85 12.42
CA GLY A 499 -0.64 -8.61 13.72
C GLY A 499 -1.32 -7.46 14.46
N SER A 500 -1.26 -7.51 15.78
CA SER A 500 -1.15 -6.34 16.64
C SER A 500 0.26 -5.78 16.41
N ALA A 501 0.43 -4.48 16.58
CA ALA A 501 1.68 -3.78 16.31
C ALA A 501 2.83 -4.24 17.25
N VAL A 502 3.47 -5.38 16.96
CA VAL A 502 4.64 -5.87 17.70
C VAL A 502 5.86 -6.00 16.77
N GLY A 503 7.03 -5.67 17.30
CA GLY A 503 8.33 -5.67 16.62
C GLY A 503 8.75 -7.05 16.11
N ILE A 504 9.53 -7.07 15.03
CA ILE A 504 10.36 -8.24 14.73
C ILE A 504 11.41 -8.32 15.84
N GLY A 505 11.52 -9.46 16.52
CA GLY A 505 12.60 -9.73 17.49
C GLY A 505 12.28 -9.46 18.96
N THR A 506 11.09 -8.96 19.30
CA THR A 506 10.64 -8.91 20.71
C THR A 506 9.71 -10.08 21.00
N ASP A 507 10.22 -11.10 21.70
CA ASP A 507 9.42 -12.16 22.31
C ASP A 507 8.59 -11.57 23.47
N ASP A 508 7.49 -10.90 23.14
CA ASP A 508 6.48 -10.52 24.12
C ASP A 508 5.44 -11.66 24.17
N SER A 509 5.66 -12.58 25.12
CA SER A 509 4.82 -13.74 25.44
C SER A 509 3.39 -13.39 25.89
N SER A 510 3.04 -12.11 25.90
CA SER A 510 1.75 -11.54 26.32
C SER A 510 0.85 -11.14 25.15
N SER A 511 1.36 -11.13 23.91
CA SER A 511 0.53 -10.88 22.72
C SER A 511 0.04 -12.19 22.12
N SER A 512 -1.25 -12.28 21.79
CA SER A 512 -1.97 -13.43 21.23
C SER A 512 -1.46 -13.91 19.84
N GLN A 513 -0.23 -13.55 19.45
CA GLN A 513 0.26 -13.56 18.08
C GLN A 513 1.24 -14.67 17.72
N HIS A 514 1.69 -15.48 18.68
CA HIS A 514 2.47 -16.69 18.38
C HIS A 514 1.62 -17.96 18.29
N LYS A 515 0.37 -17.87 17.82
CA LYS A 515 -0.43 -19.07 17.46
C LYS A 515 0.08 -19.79 16.20
N GLY A 516 1.10 -19.25 15.52
CA GLY A 516 1.72 -19.91 14.38
C GLY A 516 0.84 -19.95 13.12
N TYR A 517 -0.15 -19.05 12.99
CA TYR A 517 -1.09 -19.05 11.86
C TYR A 517 -0.40 -19.03 10.50
N GLY A 518 0.67 -18.23 10.32
CA GLY A 518 1.42 -18.21 9.06
C GLY A 518 2.01 -19.58 8.68
N LYS A 519 2.58 -20.30 9.65
CA LYS A 519 3.10 -21.66 9.46
C LYS A 519 1.97 -22.64 9.11
N GLN A 520 0.84 -22.54 9.80
CA GLN A 520 -0.31 -23.42 9.58
C GLN A 520 -0.96 -23.19 8.21
N LEU A 521 -1.11 -21.93 7.80
CA LEU A 521 -1.61 -21.55 6.47
C LEU A 521 -0.70 -22.07 5.36
N LEU A 522 0.61 -21.88 5.51
CA LEU A 522 1.61 -22.38 4.56
C LEU A 522 1.55 -23.92 4.46
N ALA A 523 1.52 -24.62 5.59
CA ALA A 523 1.38 -26.08 5.61
C ALA A 523 0.06 -26.55 4.99
N LYS A 524 -1.06 -25.85 5.21
CA LYS A 524 -2.34 -26.21 4.57
C LYS A 524 -2.26 -26.02 3.05
N ALA A 525 -1.62 -24.96 2.57
CA ALA A 525 -1.42 -24.73 1.14
C ALA A 525 -0.56 -25.84 0.51
N GLU A 526 0.53 -26.24 1.16
CA GLU A 526 1.36 -27.38 0.72
C GLU A 526 0.55 -28.68 0.68
N ASN A 527 -0.29 -28.95 1.69
CA ASN A 527 -1.12 -30.15 1.72
C ASN A 527 -2.17 -30.16 0.60
N ILE A 528 -2.86 -29.04 0.35
CA ILE A 528 -3.83 -28.94 -0.76
C ILE A 528 -3.13 -29.21 -2.10
N ALA A 529 -1.93 -28.67 -2.29
CA ALA A 529 -1.15 -28.93 -3.50
C ALA A 529 -0.82 -30.42 -3.67
N LYS A 530 -0.29 -31.08 -2.62
CA LYS A 530 0.01 -32.52 -2.64
C LYS A 530 -1.21 -33.39 -2.92
N GLU A 531 -2.32 -33.11 -2.24
CA GLU A 531 -3.60 -33.82 -2.42
C GLU A 531 -4.11 -33.72 -3.87
N ASN A 532 -3.71 -32.68 -4.60
CA ASN A 532 -4.04 -32.45 -6.01
C ASN A 532 -2.89 -32.82 -6.97
N SER A 533 -1.91 -33.63 -6.53
CA SER A 533 -0.78 -34.09 -7.34
C SER A 533 0.16 -32.98 -7.85
N TYR A 534 0.26 -31.88 -7.11
CA TYR A 534 1.30 -30.87 -7.31
C TYR A 534 2.50 -31.20 -6.40
N ASP A 535 3.70 -31.19 -6.97
CA ASP A 535 4.95 -31.59 -6.31
C ASP A 535 5.94 -30.42 -6.14
N LYS A 536 5.60 -29.24 -6.67
CA LYS A 536 6.39 -28.02 -6.53
C LYS A 536 5.52 -26.86 -6.10
N MET A 537 6.04 -26.05 -5.19
CA MET A 537 5.42 -24.81 -4.71
C MET A 537 6.34 -23.62 -5.01
N LEU A 538 5.80 -22.62 -5.69
CA LEU A 538 6.42 -21.30 -5.87
C LEU A 538 5.72 -20.26 -4.99
N VAL A 539 6.46 -19.31 -4.45
CA VAL A 539 5.92 -18.19 -3.69
C VAL A 539 6.44 -16.88 -4.25
N ILE A 540 5.54 -15.97 -4.61
CA ILE A 540 5.89 -14.59 -4.98
C ILE A 540 6.18 -13.75 -3.73
N SER A 541 7.39 -13.89 -3.22
CA SER A 541 7.81 -13.29 -1.96
C SER A 541 8.35 -11.88 -2.16
N GLY A 542 7.90 -10.93 -1.34
CA GLY A 542 8.57 -9.64 -1.22
C GLY A 542 10.01 -9.83 -0.75
N VAL A 543 10.95 -9.04 -1.27
CA VAL A 543 12.39 -9.19 -1.02
C VAL A 543 12.70 -9.26 0.47
N GLY A 544 12.14 -8.34 1.25
CA GLY A 544 12.31 -8.24 2.71
C GLY A 544 11.69 -9.37 3.54
N VAL A 545 10.95 -10.30 2.93
CA VAL A 545 10.32 -11.45 3.61
C VAL A 545 10.80 -12.81 3.11
N ARG A 546 11.75 -12.87 2.17
CA ARG A 546 12.32 -14.13 1.68
C ARG A 546 12.90 -15.01 2.80
N ALA A 547 13.56 -14.38 3.77
CA ALA A 547 14.11 -15.08 4.94
C ALA A 547 13.06 -15.83 5.78
N TYR A 548 11.78 -15.40 5.76
CA TYR A 548 10.70 -16.13 6.41
C TYR A 548 10.49 -17.50 5.77
N TYR A 549 10.42 -17.56 4.44
CA TYR A 549 10.19 -18.80 3.68
C TYR A 549 11.39 -19.75 3.75
N ARG A 550 12.62 -19.23 3.83
CA ARG A 550 13.83 -20.05 4.03
C ARG A 550 13.75 -20.92 5.29
N LYS A 551 13.10 -20.44 6.36
CA LYS A 551 12.87 -21.22 7.60
C LYS A 551 11.99 -22.45 7.39
N PHE A 552 11.24 -22.52 6.29
CA PHE A 552 10.34 -23.62 5.93
C PHE A 552 10.87 -24.48 4.76
N GLY A 553 12.15 -24.34 4.43
CA GLY A 553 12.82 -25.13 3.40
C GLY A 553 12.70 -24.57 1.98
N TYR A 554 12.18 -23.36 1.80
CA TYR A 554 12.15 -22.72 0.48
C TYR A 554 13.51 -22.12 0.13
N VAL A 555 13.91 -22.24 -1.12
CA VAL A 555 15.13 -21.65 -1.70
C VAL A 555 14.76 -20.61 -2.76
N LEU A 556 15.64 -19.64 -3.03
CA LEU A 556 15.38 -18.67 -4.08
C LEU A 556 15.62 -19.33 -5.46
N GLU A 557 14.63 -19.31 -6.33
CA GLU A 557 14.70 -19.81 -7.72
C GLU A 557 14.12 -18.73 -8.64
N GLY A 558 14.98 -18.08 -9.43
CA GLY A 558 14.58 -16.90 -10.20
C GLY A 558 13.99 -15.80 -9.30
N PRO A 559 12.79 -15.25 -9.60
CA PRO A 559 12.13 -14.26 -8.77
C PRO A 559 11.34 -14.87 -7.59
N TYR A 560 11.20 -16.20 -7.52
CA TYR A 560 10.32 -16.90 -6.57
C TYR A 560 11.09 -17.54 -5.40
N MET A 561 10.39 -17.76 -4.29
CA MET A 561 10.82 -18.75 -3.30
C MET A 561 10.20 -20.10 -3.67
N SER A 562 11.02 -21.12 -3.89
CA SER A 562 10.65 -22.42 -4.44
C SER A 562 10.91 -23.56 -3.45
N LYS A 563 10.05 -24.57 -3.48
CA LYS A 563 10.20 -25.80 -2.67
C LYS A 563 9.55 -26.98 -3.40
N LEU A 564 10.25 -28.11 -3.43
CA LEU A 564 9.64 -29.41 -3.76
C LEU A 564 8.88 -29.88 -2.51
N ILE A 565 7.59 -30.22 -2.68
CA ILE A 565 6.68 -30.47 -1.56
C ILE A 565 6.39 -31.93 -1.36
#